data_AF-A0A8X6YV71-F1
#
_entry.id   AF-A0A8X6YV71-F1
#
_cell.length_a   1.000
_cell.length_b   1.000
_cell.length_c   1.000
_cell.angle_alpha   90.00
_cell.angle_beta   90.00
_cell.angle_gamma   90.00
#
_symmetry.space_group_name_H-M   'P 1'
#
loop_
_entity.id
_entity.type
_entity.pdbx_description
1 polymer ?
#
loop_
_entity_poly.entity_id
_entity_poly.type
_entity_poly.pdbx_seq_one_letter_code
_entity_poly.pdbx_strand_id
1 'polypeptide(L)'
;MNLLVICKESPDNCYSSINYYLPHHGVFKSQNNSAKLRVAFDGSAPTTSGRSLNDILLSGRVQEDVFNTMLRFRKHEIVLTADIK
;
A
#
# COMPACT_ATOMS: atom_id res chain seq x y z
N MET A 1 -11.74 -12.48 10.92
CA MET A 1 -10.87 -12.20 9.76
C MET A 1 -11.73 -12.26 8.53
N ASN A 2 -12.08 -11.12 7.97
CA ASN A 2 -12.72 -11.10 6.66
C ASN A 2 -11.58 -11.20 5.65
N LEU A 3 -11.76 -11.96 4.57
CA LEU A 3 -10.78 -12.12 3.49
C LEU A 3 -11.34 -11.36 2.28
N LEU A 4 -10.65 -10.32 1.81
CA LEU A 4 -11.04 -9.62 0.58
C LEU A 4 -10.38 -10.35 -0.60
N VAL A 5 -11.17 -10.72 -1.59
CA VAL A 5 -10.69 -11.42 -2.80
C VAL A 5 -10.02 -10.39 -3.72
N ILE A 6 -8.77 -10.64 -4.10
CA ILE A 6 -8.14 -9.96 -5.24
C ILE A 6 -8.25 -10.91 -6.44
N CYS A 7 -9.29 -10.73 -7.25
CA CYS A 7 -9.40 -11.40 -8.55
C CYS A 7 -8.63 -10.58 -9.59
N LYS A 8 -7.80 -11.25 -10.39
CA LYS A 8 -7.38 -10.70 -11.68
C LYS A 8 -8.30 -11.27 -12.74
N GLU A 9 -9.16 -10.45 -13.33
CA GLU A 9 -9.83 -10.82 -14.57
C GLU A 9 -8.81 -10.73 -15.72
N SER A 10 -8.51 -11.86 -16.35
CA SER A 10 -7.79 -11.91 -17.63
C SER A 10 -8.81 -12.29 -18.70
N PRO A 11 -8.93 -11.56 -19.83
CA PRO A 11 -9.98 -11.82 -20.82
C PRO A 11 -9.84 -13.16 -21.53
N ASP A 12 -8.63 -13.73 -21.54
CA ASP A 12 -8.33 -15.00 -22.19
C ASP A 12 -7.54 -15.87 -21.20
N ASN A 13 -8.10 -17.02 -20.79
CA ASN A 13 -7.44 -18.32 -20.52
C ASN A 13 -8.21 -19.15 -19.47
N CYS A 14 -8.56 -20.40 -19.83
CA CYS A 14 -9.11 -21.42 -18.94
C CYS A 14 -8.03 -21.98 -18.00
N TYR A 15 -7.65 -21.25 -16.96
CA TYR A 15 -6.91 -21.81 -15.82
C TYR A 15 -7.77 -21.66 -14.57
N SER A 16 -7.71 -22.66 -13.68
CA SER A 16 -8.42 -22.67 -12.39
C SER A 16 -8.40 -21.27 -11.77
N SER A 17 -9.54 -20.80 -11.28
CA SER A 17 -9.70 -19.51 -10.62
C SER A 17 -8.88 -19.47 -9.32
N ILE A 18 -7.56 -19.30 -9.45
CA ILE A 18 -6.66 -19.12 -8.31
C ILE A 18 -6.96 -17.74 -7.74
N ASN A 19 -7.70 -17.73 -6.64
CA ASN A 19 -8.04 -16.53 -5.90
C ASN A 19 -6.97 -16.27 -4.84
N TYR A 20 -6.51 -15.02 -4.74
CA TYR A 20 -5.63 -14.57 -3.66
C TYR A 20 -6.41 -13.68 -2.71
N TYR A 21 -6.13 -13.80 -1.41
CA TYR A 21 -6.79 -13.04 -0.36
C TYR A 21 -5.77 -12.27 0.47
N LEU A 22 -6.06 -11.01 0.77
CA LEU A 22 -5.30 -10.24 1.75
C LEU A 22 -6.03 -10.27 3.10
N PRO A 23 -5.36 -10.69 4.19
CA PRO A 23 -5.87 -10.47 5.53
C PRO A 23 -6.11 -9.00 5.76
N HIS A 24 -7.26 -8.66 6.35
CA HIS A 24 -7.56 -7.27 6.68
C HIS A 24 -8.25 -7.14 8.04
N HIS A 25 -8.08 -5.97 8.63
CA HIS A 25 -8.75 -5.61 9.87
C HIS A 25 -9.17 -4.14 9.87
N GLY A 26 -10.23 -3.86 10.64
CA GLY A 26 -10.72 -2.51 10.85
C GLY A 26 -9.86 -1.74 11.84
N VAL A 27 -9.47 -0.53 11.48
CA VAL A 27 -8.76 0.42 12.34
C VAL A 27 -9.65 1.64 12.56
N PHE A 28 -9.96 1.92 13.83
CA PHE A 28 -10.70 3.12 14.22
C PHE A 28 -9.71 4.20 14.67
N LYS A 29 -9.82 5.42 14.11
CA LYS A 29 -9.05 6.57 14.58
C LYS A 29 -9.94 7.46 15.46
N SER A 30 -9.59 7.61 16.74
CA SER A 30 -10.39 8.31 17.76
C SER A 30 -10.20 9.85 17.78
N GLN A 31 -9.87 10.48 16.66
CA GLN A 31 -9.69 11.93 16.63
C GLN A 31 -10.85 12.62 15.91
N ASN A 32 -11.69 13.27 16.73
CA ASN A 32 -12.73 14.26 16.40
C ASN A 32 -14.13 13.67 16.18
N ASN A 33 -15.00 13.69 17.22
CA ASN A 33 -16.46 13.47 17.27
C ASN A 33 -17.13 12.35 16.43
N SER A 34 -16.39 11.57 15.66
CA SER A 34 -16.85 10.47 14.81
C SER A 34 -15.70 9.47 14.65
N ALA A 35 -15.92 8.22 15.07
CA ALA A 35 -14.95 7.15 14.88
C ALA A 35 -15.02 6.65 13.42
N LYS A 36 -14.23 7.26 12.52
CA LYS A 36 -14.14 6.81 11.13
C LYS A 36 -13.37 5.47 11.06
N LEU A 37 -14.02 4.42 10.56
CA LEU A 37 -13.41 3.13 10.26
C LEU A 37 -12.52 3.22 9.01
N ARG A 38 -11.31 2.65 9.09
CA ARG A 38 -10.41 2.40 7.95
C ARG A 38 -10.13 0.90 7.86
N VAL A 39 -9.97 0.35 6.67
CA VAL A 39 -9.56 -1.05 6.49
C VAL A 39 -8.05 -1.08 6.24
N ALA A 40 -7.32 -1.81 7.06
CA ALA A 40 -5.90 -2.09 6.87
C ALA A 40 -5.75 -3.47 6.21
N PHE A 41 -5.05 -3.52 5.08
CA PHE A 41 -4.71 -4.76 4.37
C PHE A 41 -3.27 -5.15 4.70
N ASP A 42 -3.07 -6.38 5.16
CA ASP A 42 -1.75 -6.90 5.52
C ASP A 42 -1.11 -7.61 4.31
N GLY A 43 -0.24 -6.89 3.60
CA GLY A 43 0.55 -7.45 2.49
C GLY A 43 1.76 -8.29 2.92
N SER A 44 2.07 -8.36 4.22
CA SER A 44 3.20 -9.11 4.77
C SER A 44 2.81 -10.53 5.21
N ALA A 45 1.51 -10.82 5.28
CA ALA A 45 1.03 -12.15 5.64
C ALA A 45 1.49 -13.21 4.62
N PRO A 46 2.11 -14.30 5.06
CA PRO A 46 2.55 -15.37 4.17
C PRO A 46 1.36 -16.13 3.59
N THR A 47 1.45 -16.47 2.31
CA THR A 47 0.49 -17.36 1.64
C THR A 47 0.86 -18.83 1.84
N THR A 48 0.12 -19.75 1.23
CA THR A 48 0.43 -21.19 1.22
C THR A 48 1.81 -21.52 0.64
N SER A 49 2.38 -20.62 -0.17
CA SER A 49 3.75 -20.74 -0.70
C SER A 49 4.84 -20.31 0.31
N GLY A 50 4.46 -19.79 1.47
CA GLY A 50 5.38 -19.21 2.45
C GLY A 50 5.92 -17.82 2.06
N ARG A 51 5.50 -17.26 0.91
CA ARG A 51 5.82 -15.91 0.45
C ARG A 51 4.64 -14.96 0.69
N SER A 52 4.93 -13.72 1.06
CA SER A 52 3.96 -12.63 1.18
C SER A 52 3.86 -11.83 -0.13
N LEU A 53 2.84 -10.97 -0.24
CA LEU A 53 2.72 -10.06 -1.38
C LEU A 53 3.95 -9.13 -1.48
N ASN A 54 4.42 -8.64 -0.34
CA ASN A 54 5.59 -7.76 -0.28
C ASN A 54 6.89 -8.43 -0.75
N ASP A 55 6.99 -9.76 -0.67
CA ASP A 55 8.18 -10.50 -1.16
C ASP A 55 8.19 -10.67 -2.68
N ILE A 56 7.02 -10.60 -3.31
CA ILE A 56 6.83 -10.90 -4.74
C ILE A 56 6.80 -9.61 -5.57
N LEU A 57 6.25 -8.53 -5.00
CA LEU A 57 6.22 -7.24 -5.69
C LEU A 57 7.64 -6.66 -5.83
N LEU A 58 7.95 -6.16 -7.03
CA LEU A 58 9.19 -5.44 -7.27
C LEU A 58 9.22 -4.18 -6.39
N SER A 59 10.28 -4.01 -5.61
CA SER A 59 10.44 -2.82 -4.77
C SER A 59 10.62 -1.58 -5.65
N GLY A 60 9.57 -0.76 -5.74
CA GLY A 60 9.55 0.47 -6.53
C GLY A 60 10.25 1.65 -5.86
N ARG A 61 11.45 1.47 -5.29
CA ARG A 61 12.16 2.55 -4.59
C ARG A 61 12.72 3.57 -5.60
N VAL A 62 11.84 4.46 -6.05
CA VAL A 62 12.14 5.55 -7.01
C VAL A 62 12.44 6.87 -6.29
N GLN A 63 12.27 6.92 -4.96
CA GLN A 63 12.38 8.17 -4.21
C GLN A 63 13.84 8.55 -3.93
N GLU A 64 14.20 9.79 -4.29
CA GLU A 64 15.51 10.37 -3.97
C GLU A 64 15.71 10.48 -2.46
N ASP A 65 16.98 10.48 -2.06
CA ASP A 65 17.35 10.65 -0.67
C ASP A 65 16.79 11.95 -0.07
N VAL A 66 16.24 11.84 1.15
CA VAL A 66 15.57 12.96 1.82
C VAL A 66 16.55 14.07 2.15
N PHE A 67 17.79 13.73 2.52
CA PHE A 67 18.83 14.72 2.80
C PHE A 67 19.20 15.51 1.53
N ASN A 68 19.37 14.83 0.39
CA ASN A 68 19.57 15.49 -0.90
C ASN A 68 18.40 16.39 -1.30
N THR A 69 17.17 15.97 -1.00
CA THR A 69 15.97 16.80 -1.21
C THR A 69 15.99 18.05 -0.34
N MET A 70 16.30 17.93 0.95
CA MET A 70 16.43 19.08 1.86
C MET A 70 17.54 20.06 1.45
N LEU A 71 18.69 19.56 0.97
CA LEU A 71 19.78 20.42 0.50
C LEU A 71 19.35 21.28 -0.70
N ARG A 72 18.62 20.70 -1.67
CA ARG A 72 18.10 21.46 -2.82
C ARG A 72 17.06 22.50 -2.41
N PHE A 73 16.21 22.20 -1.43
CA PHE A 73 15.25 23.16 -0.88
C PHE A 73 15.95 24.38 -0.27
N ARG A 74 17.15 24.23 0.31
CA ARG A 74 17.92 25.34 0.89
C ARG A 74 18.69 26.18 -0.14
N LYS A 75 18.77 25.76 -1.40
CA LYS A 75 19.51 26.49 -2.45
C LYS A 75 18.80 27.78 -2.90
N HIS A 76 17.48 27.86 -2.68
CA HIS A 76 16.65 28.96 -3.14
C HIS A 76 16.05 29.71 -1.95
N GLU A 77 15.93 31.03 -2.06
CA GLU A 77 15.37 31.90 -1.02
C GLU A 77 13.87 31.65 -0.79
N ILE A 78 13.17 31.19 -1.83
CA ILE A 78 11.73 30.94 -1.81
C ILE A 78 11.47 29.53 -2.35
N VAL A 79 10.61 28.78 -1.67
CA VAL A 79 10.18 27.42 -2.06
C VAL A 79 8.66 27.30 -1.95
N LEU A 80 8.05 26.56 -2.87
CA LEU A 80 6.62 26.24 -2.86
C LEU A 80 6.41 24.79 -2.42
N THR A 81 5.45 24.58 -1.54
CA THR A 81 5.05 23.26 -1.05
C THR A 81 3.54 23.11 -1.15
N ALA A 82 3.07 21.95 -1.59
CA ALA A 82 1.66 21.61 -1.61
C ALA A 82 1.45 20.19 -1.06
N ASP A 83 0.42 20.02 -0.25
CA ASP A 83 -0.06 18.70 0.17
C ASP A 83 -1.08 18.21 -0.86
N ILE A 84 -0.75 17.15 -1.60
CA ILE A 84 -1.65 16.55 -2.58
C ILE A 84 -2.38 15.41 -1.89
N LYS A 85 -3.70 15.48 -1.94
CA LYS A 85 -4.59 14.49 -1.33
C LYS A 85 -5.05 13.43 -2.32
#